data_AF-A0A936G3E1-F1
#
_entry.id   AF-A0A936G3E1-F1
#
_cell.length_a   1.000
_cell.length_b   1.000
_cell.length_c   1.000
_cell.angle_alpha   90.00
_cell.angle_beta   90.00
_cell.angle_gamma   90.00
#
_symmetry.space_group_name_H-M   'P 1'
#
loop_
_entity.id
_entity.type
_entity.pdbx_description
1 polymer ?
#
loop_
_entity_poly.entity_id
_entity_poly.type
_entity_poly.pdbx_seq_one_letter_code
_entity_poly.pdbx_strand_id
1 'polypeptide(L)'
;MDFVTRDAFEAGLDYFENISLMKYNNLAAWITILYQFWEQQVRLFLYKEIKQCYEIDFKEFCAKGIKEIKEVFKLHNVDIETLSSWSKINELRLLCNTVKHGDGGSAQDLRTIAPDFFQHISLPDSDILDLYKTTLNDEVLNIHDDLISLYGDNLGNFWDELPERMYSEEM
;
A
#
# COMPACT_ATOMS: atom_id res chain seq x y z
N MET A 1 3.35 40.73 22.02
CA MET A 1 2.58 40.41 20.82
C MET A 1 1.20 41.03 21.03
N ASP A 2 0.77 41.95 20.18
CA ASP A 2 -0.59 42.48 20.29
C ASP A 2 -1.61 41.45 19.78
N PHE A 3 -2.89 41.68 20.07
CA PHE A 3 -3.99 40.78 19.73
C PHE A 3 -4.02 40.45 18.24
N VAL A 4 -3.86 41.47 17.38
CA VAL A 4 -3.85 41.32 15.92
C VAL A 4 -2.69 40.46 15.44
N THR A 5 -1.49 40.62 16.02
CA THR A 5 -0.31 39.82 15.66
C THR A 5 -0.47 38.36 16.08
N ARG A 6 -1.11 38.09 17.22
CA ARG A 6 -1.39 36.71 17.66
C ARG A 6 -2.40 36.04 16.73
N ASP A 7 -3.51 36.71 16.43
CA ASP A 7 -4.55 36.15 15.55
C ASP A 7 -4.01 35.86 14.14
N ALA A 8 -3.16 36.75 13.61
CA ALA A 8 -2.50 36.52 12.33
C ALA A 8 -1.52 35.33 12.37
N PHE A 9 -0.86 35.10 13.50
CA PHE A 9 0.05 33.97 13.69
C PHE A 9 -0.71 32.65 13.81
N GLU A 10 -1.78 32.60 14.60
CA GLU A 10 -2.67 31.43 14.73
C GLU A 10 -3.27 31.06 13.37
N ALA A 11 -3.80 32.03 12.62
CA ALA A 11 -4.31 31.78 11.27
C ALA A 11 -3.24 31.24 10.30
N GLY A 12 -1.98 31.68 10.47
CA GLY A 12 -0.85 31.19 9.68
C GLY A 12 -0.49 29.74 10.01
N LEU A 13 -0.52 29.37 11.30
CA LEU A 13 -0.29 28.00 11.75
C LEU A 13 -1.39 27.06 11.26
N ASP A 14 -2.65 27.42 11.48
CA ASP A 14 -3.80 26.63 11.01
C ASP A 14 -3.74 26.40 9.50
N TYR A 15 -3.40 27.44 8.73
CA TYR A 15 -3.25 27.29 7.28
C TYR A 15 -2.13 26.31 6.92
N PHE A 16 -0.97 26.42 7.57
CA PHE A 16 0.16 25.53 7.32
C PHE A 16 -0.16 24.07 7.65
N GLU A 17 -0.74 23.79 8.82
CA GLU A 17 -1.13 22.45 9.26
C GLU A 17 -2.13 21.81 8.29
N ASN A 18 -3.15 22.56 7.86
CA ASN A 18 -4.13 22.07 6.89
C ASN A 18 -3.51 21.72 5.53
N ILE A 19 -2.55 22.53 5.03
CA ILE A 19 -1.86 22.25 3.77
C ILE A 19 -0.93 21.04 3.91
N SER A 20 -0.25 20.90 5.04
CA SER A 20 0.61 19.75 5.34
C SER A 20 -0.19 18.45 5.36
N LEU A 21 -1.30 18.43 6.12
CA LEU A 21 -2.22 17.30 6.18
C LEU A 21 -2.83 16.98 4.80
N MET A 22 -3.17 18.00 4.00
CA MET A 22 -3.65 17.81 2.64
C MET A 22 -2.58 17.13 1.75
N LYS A 23 -1.30 17.55 1.85
CA LYS A 23 -0.21 16.92 1.10
C LYS A 23 -0.07 15.45 1.52
N TYR A 24 0.01 15.19 2.82
CA TYR A 24 0.09 13.85 3.39
C TYR A 24 -1.07 12.96 2.91
N ASN A 25 -2.32 13.44 3.00
CA ASN A 25 -3.49 12.68 2.56
C ASN A 25 -3.49 12.38 1.05
N ASN A 26 -2.99 13.30 0.22
CA ASN A 26 -2.82 13.04 -1.20
C ASN A 26 -1.79 11.93 -1.45
N LEU A 27 -0.66 11.92 -0.74
CA LEU A 27 0.33 10.84 -0.84
C LEU A 27 -0.25 9.50 -0.41
N ALA A 28 -0.93 9.46 0.74
CA ALA A 28 -1.59 8.26 1.25
C ALA A 28 -2.62 7.71 0.25
N ALA A 29 -3.38 8.60 -0.40
CA ALA A 29 -4.33 8.23 -1.45
C ALA A 29 -3.63 7.65 -2.68
N TRP A 30 -2.55 8.27 -3.17
CA TRP A 30 -1.78 7.75 -4.31
C TRP A 30 -1.17 6.39 -4.04
N ILE A 31 -0.56 6.20 -2.86
CA ILE A 31 -0.03 4.90 -2.41
C ILE A 31 -1.13 3.84 -2.38
N THR A 32 -2.30 4.20 -1.83
CA THR A 32 -3.46 3.30 -1.79
C THR A 32 -3.90 2.91 -3.21
N ILE A 33 -3.99 3.88 -4.13
CA ILE A 33 -4.38 3.67 -5.52
C ILE A 33 -3.37 2.79 -6.26
N LEU A 34 -2.06 3.00 -6.08
CA LEU A 34 -1.01 2.19 -6.73
C LEU A 34 -1.17 0.71 -6.44
N TYR A 35 -1.36 0.34 -5.16
CA TYR A 35 -1.59 -1.06 -4.78
C TYR A 35 -2.87 -1.61 -5.41
N GLN A 36 -3.98 -0.88 -5.28
CA GLN A 36 -5.28 -1.33 -5.77
C GLN A 36 -5.28 -1.49 -7.29
N PHE A 37 -4.60 -0.60 -8.00
CA PHE A 37 -4.44 -0.66 -9.45
C PHE A 37 -3.67 -1.91 -9.86
N TRP A 38 -2.52 -2.18 -9.24
CA TRP A 38 -1.73 -3.37 -9.53
C TRP A 38 -2.48 -4.67 -9.18
N GLU A 39 -3.12 -4.77 -8.01
CA GLU A 39 -3.87 -5.96 -7.61
C GLU A 39 -4.99 -6.28 -8.62
N GLN A 40 -5.70 -5.25 -9.10
CA GLN A 40 -6.74 -5.40 -10.12
C GLN A 40 -6.17 -5.82 -11.47
N GLN A 41 -5.00 -5.29 -11.88
CA GLN A 41 -4.34 -5.71 -13.11
C GLN A 41 -3.94 -7.18 -13.06
N VAL A 42 -3.29 -7.61 -11.97
CA VAL A 42 -2.86 -9.00 -11.76
C VAL A 42 -4.07 -9.94 -11.77
N ARG A 43 -5.13 -9.59 -11.03
CA ARG A 43 -6.39 -10.37 -11.04
C ARG A 43 -6.97 -10.48 -12.45
N LEU A 44 -7.03 -9.38 -13.19
CA LEU A 44 -7.59 -9.37 -14.54
C LEU A 44 -6.72 -10.18 -15.52
N PHE A 45 -5.40 -10.10 -15.40
CA PHE A 45 -4.45 -10.88 -16.18
C PHE A 45 -4.69 -12.37 -15.96
N LEU A 46 -4.63 -12.85 -14.71
CA LEU A 46 -4.85 -14.26 -14.38
C LEU A 46 -6.23 -14.76 -14.87
N TYR A 47 -7.27 -13.95 -14.69
CA TYR A 47 -8.61 -14.30 -15.18
C TYR A 47 -8.63 -14.51 -16.69
N LYS A 48 -8.01 -13.60 -17.46
CA LYS A 48 -8.00 -13.68 -18.93
C LYS A 48 -7.27 -14.90 -19.44
N GLU A 49 -6.17 -15.29 -18.79
CA GLU A 49 -5.40 -16.48 -19.13
C GLU A 49 -6.18 -17.76 -18.81
N ILE A 50 -6.71 -17.88 -17.59
CA ILE A 50 -7.40 -19.11 -17.14
C ILE A 50 -8.73 -19.31 -17.89
N LYS A 51 -9.45 -18.23 -18.20
CA LYS A 51 -10.72 -18.32 -18.95
C LYS A 51 -10.57 -18.94 -20.33
N GLN A 52 -9.36 -18.92 -20.93
CA GLN A 52 -9.14 -19.58 -22.22
C GLN A 52 -9.31 -21.10 -22.15
N CYS A 53 -9.06 -21.69 -20.97
CA CYS A 53 -9.09 -23.13 -20.74
C CYS A 53 -10.29 -23.58 -19.91
N TYR A 54 -10.85 -22.69 -19.08
CA TYR A 54 -11.88 -23.04 -18.11
C TYR A 54 -13.05 -22.04 -18.11
N GLU A 55 -14.26 -22.54 -17.87
CA GLU A 55 -15.42 -21.70 -17.65
C GLU A 55 -15.42 -21.19 -16.20
N ILE A 56 -15.07 -19.91 -16.02
CA ILE A 56 -14.99 -19.25 -14.72
C ILE A 56 -15.69 -17.89 -14.72
N ASP A 57 -16.36 -17.56 -13.62
CA ASP A 57 -16.98 -16.24 -13.43
C ASP A 57 -15.98 -15.25 -12.80
N PHE A 58 -15.93 -14.04 -13.35
CA PHE A 58 -14.99 -13.02 -12.88
C PHE A 58 -15.31 -12.55 -11.45
N LYS A 59 -16.60 -12.50 -11.09
CA LYS A 59 -17.05 -11.97 -9.80
C LYS A 59 -16.47 -12.76 -8.64
N GLU A 60 -16.42 -14.08 -8.77
CA GLU A 60 -15.92 -15.01 -7.77
C GLU A 60 -14.40 -15.19 -7.85
N PHE A 61 -13.82 -15.03 -9.04
CA PHE A 61 -12.39 -15.23 -9.27
C PHE A 61 -11.53 -14.25 -8.45
N CYS A 62 -10.70 -14.76 -7.53
CA CYS A 62 -9.83 -13.96 -6.65
C CYS A 62 -10.56 -12.85 -5.86
N ALA A 63 -11.79 -13.11 -5.41
CA ALA A 63 -12.58 -12.16 -4.62
C ALA A 63 -11.94 -11.81 -3.26
N LYS A 64 -11.07 -12.65 -2.71
CA LYS A 64 -10.30 -12.36 -1.48
C LYS A 64 -8.95 -11.67 -1.74
N GLY A 65 -8.77 -11.10 -2.94
CA GLY A 65 -7.59 -10.30 -3.31
C GLY A 65 -6.31 -11.12 -3.34
N ILE A 66 -5.22 -10.52 -2.84
CA ILE A 66 -3.87 -11.11 -2.92
C ILE A 66 -3.75 -12.55 -2.41
N LYS A 67 -4.56 -12.95 -1.43
CA LYS A 67 -4.50 -14.31 -0.87
C LYS A 67 -4.80 -15.35 -1.94
N GLU A 68 -5.89 -15.17 -2.68
CA GLU A 68 -6.30 -16.07 -3.75
C GLU A 68 -5.42 -15.90 -4.99
N ILE A 69 -4.96 -14.67 -5.30
CA ILE A 69 -4.01 -14.42 -6.39
C ILE A 69 -2.73 -15.27 -6.21
N LYS A 70 -2.16 -15.30 -5.00
CA LYS A 70 -0.99 -16.13 -4.70
C LYS A 70 -1.25 -17.61 -4.92
N GLU A 71 -2.41 -18.10 -4.47
CA GLU A 71 -2.82 -19.49 -4.65
C GLU A 71 -2.89 -19.84 -6.15
N VAL A 72 -3.46 -18.95 -6.97
CA VAL A 72 -3.52 -19.14 -8.43
C VAL A 72 -2.13 -19.18 -9.06
N PHE A 73 -1.22 -18.26 -8.72
CA PHE A 73 0.15 -18.34 -9.22
C PHE A 73 0.86 -19.64 -8.82
N LYS A 74 0.68 -20.09 -7.57
CA LYS A 74 1.27 -21.35 -7.09
C LYS A 74 0.73 -22.56 -7.85
N LEU A 75 -0.55 -22.57 -8.23
CA LEU A 75 -1.12 -23.61 -9.10
C LEU A 75 -0.45 -23.66 -10.48
N HIS A 76 0.08 -22.54 -10.95
CA HIS A 76 0.84 -22.44 -12.20
C HIS A 76 2.36 -22.46 -11.99
N ASN A 77 2.82 -23.06 -10.89
CA ASN A 77 4.23 -23.25 -10.53
C ASN A 77 5.04 -21.96 -10.40
N VAL A 78 4.39 -20.85 -10.06
CA VAL A 78 5.06 -19.58 -9.74
C VAL A 78 4.80 -19.24 -8.28
N ASP A 79 5.86 -19.20 -7.48
CA ASP A 79 5.78 -18.62 -6.14
C ASP A 79 6.16 -17.14 -6.18
N ILE A 80 5.15 -16.27 -6.31
CA ILE A 80 5.39 -14.82 -6.39
C ILE A 80 6.06 -14.26 -5.13
N GLU A 81 6.03 -14.98 -4.01
CA GLU A 81 6.68 -14.55 -2.77
C GLU A 81 8.21 -14.68 -2.83
N THR A 82 8.73 -15.41 -3.83
CA THR A 82 10.16 -15.57 -4.09
C THR A 82 10.74 -14.51 -5.04
N LEU A 83 9.88 -13.70 -5.67
CA LEU A 83 10.27 -12.61 -6.55
C LEU A 83 11.00 -11.52 -5.77
N SER A 84 12.00 -10.89 -6.39
CA SER A 84 12.81 -9.86 -5.76
C SER A 84 11.98 -8.61 -5.43
N SER A 85 11.04 -8.25 -6.31
CA SER A 85 10.10 -7.15 -6.14
C SER A 85 9.03 -7.40 -5.06
N TRP A 86 8.79 -8.66 -4.68
CA TRP A 86 7.67 -9.02 -3.79
C TRP A 86 7.74 -8.36 -2.42
N SER A 87 8.95 -8.26 -1.84
CA SER A 87 9.15 -7.68 -0.52
C SER A 87 8.54 -6.27 -0.42
N LYS A 88 8.76 -5.44 -1.45
CA LYS A 88 8.23 -4.08 -1.52
C LYS A 88 6.77 -4.01 -1.93
N ILE A 89 6.27 -4.95 -2.72
CA ILE A 89 4.83 -5.05 -3.02
C ILE A 89 4.05 -5.45 -1.77
N ASN A 90 4.58 -6.34 -0.95
CA ASN A 90 3.96 -6.72 0.31
C ASN A 90 4.00 -5.58 1.34
N GLU A 91 5.09 -4.81 1.40
CA GLU A 91 5.16 -3.56 2.18
C GLU A 91 4.09 -2.57 1.73
N LEU A 92 3.97 -2.31 0.42
CA LEU A 92 2.93 -1.46 -0.16
C LEU A 92 1.52 -1.92 0.20
N ARG A 93 1.25 -3.24 0.12
CA ARG A 93 -0.04 -3.83 0.52
C ARG A 93 -0.37 -3.50 1.97
N LEU A 94 0.59 -3.71 2.86
CA LEU A 94 0.42 -3.48 4.29
C LEU A 94 0.21 -2.00 4.57
N LEU A 95 0.98 -1.12 3.94
CA LEU A 95 0.81 0.33 4.03
C LEU A 95 -0.57 0.78 3.53
N CYS A 96 -1.00 0.31 2.35
CA CYS A 96 -2.34 0.56 1.79
C CYS A 96 -3.45 0.15 2.78
N ASN A 97 -3.35 -1.03 3.38
CA ASN A 97 -4.33 -1.50 4.34
C ASN A 97 -4.29 -0.71 5.66
N THR A 98 -3.11 -0.35 6.14
CA THR A 98 -2.95 0.52 7.32
C THR A 98 -3.59 1.88 7.06
N VAL A 99 -3.32 2.53 5.94
CA VAL A 99 -3.94 3.81 5.56
C VAL A 99 -5.48 3.71 5.57
N LYS A 100 -6.05 2.65 4.99
CA LYS A 100 -7.52 2.48 4.90
C LYS A 100 -8.20 2.13 6.24
N HIS A 101 -7.54 1.34 7.09
CA HIS A 101 -8.19 0.70 8.23
C HIS A 101 -7.62 1.12 9.59
N GLY A 102 -6.53 1.90 9.61
CA GLY A 102 -5.85 2.33 10.81
C GLY A 102 -5.04 1.23 11.48
N ASP A 103 -4.98 1.31 12.81
CA ASP A 103 -4.16 0.47 13.69
C ASP A 103 -4.73 -0.94 13.86
N GLY A 104 -4.54 -1.78 12.83
CA GLY A 104 -5.01 -3.17 12.79
C GLY A 104 -3.91 -4.17 12.46
N GLY A 105 -4.30 -5.38 12.03
CA GLY A 105 -3.35 -6.46 11.71
C GLY A 105 -2.30 -6.06 10.66
N SER A 106 -2.70 -5.29 9.63
CA SER A 106 -1.72 -4.79 8.65
C SER A 106 -0.74 -3.77 9.21
N ALA A 107 -1.16 -2.95 10.19
CA ALA A 107 -0.25 -2.04 10.88
C ALA A 107 0.75 -2.81 11.73
N GLN A 108 0.30 -3.86 12.43
CA GLN A 108 1.18 -4.73 13.21
C GLN A 108 2.23 -5.46 12.34
N ASP A 109 1.81 -5.97 11.20
CA ASP A 109 2.72 -6.59 10.23
C ASP A 109 3.70 -5.55 9.66
N LEU A 110 3.22 -4.34 9.33
CA LEU A 110 4.04 -3.26 8.79
C LEU A 110 5.11 -2.81 9.79
N ARG A 111 4.78 -2.68 11.09
CA ARG A 111 5.75 -2.40 12.16
C ARG A 111 6.88 -3.41 12.20
N THR A 112 6.60 -4.66 11.86
CA THR A 112 7.60 -5.74 11.90
C THR A 112 8.57 -5.63 10.72
N ILE A 113 8.08 -5.30 9.53
CA ILE A 113 8.90 -5.35 8.29
C ILE A 113 9.45 -3.98 7.87
N ALA A 114 8.80 -2.89 8.26
CA ALA A 114 9.12 -1.52 7.91
C ALA A 114 8.74 -0.57 9.07
N PRO A 115 9.41 -0.67 10.23
CA PRO A 115 9.13 0.14 11.42
C PRO A 115 9.32 1.65 11.18
N ASP A 116 10.12 2.03 10.19
CA ASP A 116 10.45 3.42 9.89
C ASP A 116 9.21 4.26 9.51
N PHE A 117 8.12 3.62 9.04
CA PHE A 117 6.83 4.28 8.81
C PHE A 117 6.21 4.84 10.10
N PHE A 118 6.57 4.31 11.26
CA PHE A 118 5.99 4.68 12.56
C PHE A 118 6.94 5.54 13.40
N GLN A 119 8.16 5.79 12.92
CA GLN A 119 9.14 6.62 13.60
C GLN A 119 8.89 8.10 13.27
N HIS A 120 8.60 8.90 14.29
CA HIS A 120 8.47 10.34 14.13
C HIS A 120 9.81 11.04 14.44
N ILE A 121 10.23 11.97 13.59
CA ILE A 121 11.54 12.66 13.71
C ILE A 121 11.69 13.34 15.09
N SER A 122 10.62 13.96 15.60
CA SER A 122 10.64 14.64 16.90
C SER A 122 10.31 13.73 18.09
N LEU A 123 9.78 12.53 17.84
CA LEU A 123 9.34 11.58 18.87
C LEU A 123 9.70 10.15 18.44
N PRO A 124 11.00 9.81 18.35
CA PRO A 124 11.46 8.55 17.77
C PRO A 124 10.99 7.31 18.55
N ASP A 125 10.71 7.47 19.85
CA ASP A 125 10.22 6.41 20.72
C ASP A 125 8.68 6.33 20.78
N SER A 126 7.96 7.12 19.99
CA SER A 126 6.49 7.19 20.02
C SER A 126 5.88 6.79 18.69
N ASP A 127 5.02 5.78 18.73
CA ASP A 127 4.15 5.44 17.62
C ASP A 127 2.96 6.39 17.60
N ILE A 128 2.98 7.33 16.64
CA ILE A 128 1.96 8.38 16.54
C ILE A 128 0.61 7.78 16.12
N LEU A 129 0.60 6.71 15.33
CA LEU A 129 -0.64 6.02 14.97
C LEU A 129 -1.30 5.40 16.21
N ASP A 130 -0.51 4.80 17.10
CA ASP A 130 -1.03 4.26 18.37
C ASP A 130 -1.64 5.37 19.25
N LEU A 131 -1.09 6.58 19.22
CA LEU A 131 -1.60 7.70 20.02
C LEU A 131 -2.88 8.32 19.42
N TYR A 132 -2.88 8.60 18.11
CA TYR A 132 -3.95 9.38 17.46
C TYR A 132 -5.09 8.51 16.92
N LYS A 133 -4.87 7.20 16.74
CA LYS A 133 -5.89 6.23 16.30
C LYS A 133 -6.59 6.57 14.99
N THR A 134 -5.96 7.37 14.14
CA THR A 134 -6.43 7.78 12.81
C THR A 134 -5.26 7.88 11.87
N THR A 135 -5.49 7.60 10.59
CA THR A 135 -4.44 7.65 9.54
C THR A 135 -4.56 8.82 8.60
N LEU A 136 -5.71 9.54 8.59
CA LEU A 136 -6.00 10.58 7.60
C LEU A 136 -6.45 11.91 8.22
N ASN A 137 -6.75 11.95 9.53
CA ASN A 137 -7.02 13.21 10.22
C ASN A 137 -5.74 13.87 10.75
N ASP A 138 -4.66 13.10 10.84
CA ASP A 138 -3.37 13.51 11.39
C ASP A 138 -2.23 12.84 10.62
N GLU A 139 -1.07 13.49 10.59
CA GLU A 139 0.15 12.98 9.94
C GLU A 139 0.85 11.96 10.86
N VAL A 140 0.39 10.72 10.82
CA VAL A 140 0.82 9.67 11.76
C VAL A 140 1.78 8.64 11.18
N LEU A 141 1.94 8.61 9.86
CA LEU A 141 2.86 7.73 9.15
C LEU A 141 3.93 8.57 8.45
N ASN A 142 5.17 8.10 8.48
CA ASN A 142 6.27 8.72 7.77
C ASN A 142 6.22 8.34 6.27
N ILE A 143 5.35 8.99 5.52
CA ILE A 143 5.23 8.84 4.06
C ILE A 143 5.82 10.03 3.33
N HIS A 144 6.53 9.77 2.25
CA HIS A 144 7.27 10.77 1.48
C HIS A 144 7.13 10.53 -0.04
N ASP A 145 7.40 11.57 -0.82
CA ASP A 145 7.08 11.62 -2.25
C ASP A 145 7.79 10.50 -3.07
N ASP A 146 9.01 10.12 -2.71
CA ASP A 146 9.80 9.07 -3.38
C ASP A 146 9.25 7.65 -3.19
N LEU A 147 8.33 7.42 -2.23
CA LEU A 147 7.63 6.14 -2.12
C LEU A 147 6.81 5.82 -3.36
N ILE A 148 6.26 6.85 -4.03
CA ILE A 148 5.46 6.66 -5.25
C ILE A 148 6.32 6.03 -6.34
N SER A 149 7.53 6.56 -6.57
CA SER A 149 8.47 6.01 -7.55
C SER A 149 8.99 4.64 -7.11
N LEU A 150 9.40 4.49 -5.85
CA LEU A 150 9.89 3.22 -5.31
C LEU A 150 8.88 2.08 -5.52
N TYR A 151 7.61 2.32 -5.17
CA TYR A 151 6.57 1.33 -5.36
C TYR A 151 6.21 1.16 -6.82
N GLY A 152 6.11 2.23 -7.60
CA GLY A 152 5.88 2.15 -9.04
C GLY A 152 6.88 1.25 -9.76
N ASP A 153 8.18 1.43 -9.47
CA ASP A 153 9.26 0.63 -10.06
C ASP A 153 9.14 -0.84 -9.67
N ASN A 154 8.86 -1.15 -8.39
CA ASN A 154 8.70 -2.54 -7.95
C ASN A 154 7.45 -3.22 -8.53
N LEU A 155 6.35 -2.48 -8.71
CA LEU A 155 5.16 -3.00 -9.40
C LEU A 155 5.43 -3.27 -10.89
N GLY A 156 6.32 -2.49 -11.52
CA GLY A 156 6.82 -2.75 -12.87
C GLY A 156 7.69 -3.99 -12.92
N ASN A 157 8.70 -4.07 -12.05
CA ASN A 157 9.63 -5.20 -11.94
C ASN A 157 8.90 -6.53 -11.70
N PHE A 158 7.77 -6.53 -10.99
CA PHE A 158 6.94 -7.73 -10.85
C PHE A 158 6.59 -8.35 -12.20
N TRP A 159 6.21 -7.54 -13.19
CA TRP A 159 5.86 -8.04 -14.52
C TRP A 159 7.09 -8.52 -15.30
N ASP A 160 8.23 -7.86 -15.12
CA ASP A 160 9.49 -8.24 -15.76
C ASP A 160 10.08 -9.55 -15.19
N GLU A 161 9.78 -9.86 -13.92
CA GLU A 161 10.23 -11.06 -13.23
C GLU A 161 9.35 -12.29 -13.51
N LEU A 162 8.13 -12.12 -14.02
CA LEU A 162 7.27 -13.24 -14.37
C LEU A 162 7.88 -14.04 -15.53
N PRO A 163 7.86 -15.38 -15.48
CA PRO A 163 8.34 -16.18 -16.59
C PRO A 163 7.43 -15.99 -17.81
N GLU A 164 8.01 -16.06 -19.01
CA GLU A 164 7.27 -15.95 -20.28
C GLU A 164 6.11 -16.95 -20.37
N ARG A 165 6.27 -18.12 -19.74
CA ARG A 165 5.26 -19.17 -19.70
C ARG A 165 5.15 -19.75 -18.29
N MET A 166 3.92 -19.85 -17.82
CA MET A 166 3.54 -20.48 -16.56
C MET A 166 2.71 -21.71 -16.90
N TYR A 167 2.92 -22.82 -16.19
CA TYR A 167 2.30 -24.10 -16.50
C TYR A 167 1.76 -24.72 -15.23
N SER A 168 0.60 -25.37 -15.32
CA SER A 168 0.11 -26.28 -14.27
C SER A 168 0.65 -27.68 -14.55
N GLU A 169 1.08 -28.43 -13.53
CA GLU A 169 1.46 -29.84 -13.75
C GLU A 169 0.25 -30.71 -14.06
N GLU A 170 -0.92 -30.38 -13.50
CA GLU A 170 -2.25 -30.96 -13.79
C GLU A 170 -3.31 -29.99 -13.18
N MET A 171 -4.35 -29.61 -13.93
CA MET A 171 -5.55 -28.89 -13.42
C MET A 171 -6.81 -29.59 -13.93
#